data_AF-A0A5D4SFB2-F1
#
_entry.id   AF-A0A5D4SFB2-F1
#
_cell.length_a   1.000
_cell.length_b   1.000
_cell.length_c   1.000
_cell.angle_alpha   90.00
_cell.angle_beta   90.00
_cell.angle_gamma   90.00
#
_symmetry.space_group_name_H-M   'P 1'
#
loop_
_entity.id
_entity.type
_entity.pdbx_description
1 polymer ?
#
loop_
_entity_poly.entity_id
_entity_poly.type
_entity_poly.pdbx_seq_one_letter_code
_entity_poly.pdbx_strand_id
1 'polypeptide(L)' 'MPINHKKRWSQQDLLKIKNIASSLQTKQDMYKAASSLAKHFGRTETAICKKVEEANGWFWA' A
#
# COMPACT_ATOMS: atom_id res chain seq x y z
N MET A 1 -0.98 14.49 12.68
CA MET A 1 -2.42 14.15 12.86
C MET A 1 -2.67 12.79 12.23
N PRO A 2 -3.41 11.86 12.85
CA PRO A 2 -3.55 10.52 12.30
C PRO A 2 -4.49 10.57 11.09
N ILE A 3 -3.95 10.31 9.91
CA ILE A 3 -4.67 10.40 8.65
C ILE A 3 -5.50 9.11 8.49
N ASN A 4 -6.70 9.14 9.05
CA ASN A 4 -7.85 8.33 8.63
C ASN A 4 -7.70 6.78 8.69
N HIS A 5 -7.25 6.23 9.83
CA HIS A 5 -7.08 4.79 10.06
C HIS A 5 -8.38 3.95 9.93
N LYS A 6 -9.57 4.58 9.95
CA LYS A 6 -10.88 3.89 9.91
C LYS A 6 -11.51 3.87 8.51
N LYS A 7 -10.91 4.50 7.50
CA LYS A 7 -11.48 4.52 6.14
C LYS A 7 -11.33 3.13 5.52
N ARG A 8 -12.46 2.48 5.19
CA ARG A 8 -12.44 1.25 4.39
C ARG A 8 -11.73 1.50 3.06
N TRP A 9 -10.96 0.53 2.60
CA TRP A 9 -10.34 0.59 1.27
C TRP A 9 -11.44 0.46 0.23
N SER A 10 -11.50 1.38 -0.73
CA SER A 10 -12.42 1.22 -1.85
C SER A 10 -11.92 0.11 -2.77
N GLN A 11 -12.81 -0.49 -3.56
CA GLN A 11 -12.41 -1.49 -4.57
C GLN A 11 -11.40 -0.91 -5.57
N GLN A 12 -11.53 0.36 -5.93
CA GLN A 12 -10.57 1.05 -6.80
C GLN A 12 -9.20 1.18 -6.15
N ASP A 13 -9.14 1.50 -4.85
CA ASP A 13 -7.87 1.57 -4.12
C ASP A 13 -7.21 0.19 -4.06
N LEU A 14 -7.98 -0.86 -3.81
CA LEU A 14 -7.48 -2.24 -3.76
C LEU A 14 -6.95 -2.70 -5.13
N LEU A 15 -7.62 -2.34 -6.24
CA LEU A 15 -7.15 -2.63 -7.59
C LEU A 15 -5.83 -1.90 -7.89
N LYS A 16 -5.72 -0.62 -7.53
CA LYS A 16 -4.48 0.13 -7.69
C LYS A 16 -3.34 -0.48 -6.88
N ILE A 17 -3.61 -0.87 -5.64
CA ILE A 17 -2.61 -1.53 -4.78
C ILE A 17 -2.17 -2.86 -5.38
N LYS A 18 -3.10 -3.69 -5.89
CA LYS A 18 -2.75 -4.96 -6.55
C LYS A 18 -1.90 -4.76 -7.79
N ASN A 19 -2.25 -3.79 -8.64
CA ASN A 19 -1.47 -3.49 -9.84
C ASN A 19 -0.04 -3.05 -9.48
N ILE A 20 0.08 -2.18 -8.47
CA ILE A 20 1.40 -1.72 -8.02
C ILE A 20 2.16 -2.87 -7.35
N ALA A 21 1.52 -3.65 -6.48
CA ALA A 21 2.12 -4.82 -5.85
C ALA A 21 2.71 -5.79 -6.90
N SER A 22 1.97 -6.07 -7.98
CA SER A 22 2.46 -6.94 -9.07
C SER A 22 3.69 -6.39 -9.80
N SER A 23 3.91 -5.06 -9.76
CA SER A 23 5.08 -4.41 -10.37
C SER A 23 6.27 -4.29 -9.42
N LEU A 24 6.08 -4.55 -8.12
CA LEU A 24 7.12 -4.44 -7.10
C LEU A 24 7.85 -5.78 -6.95
N GLN A 25 9.17 -5.77 -7.12
CA GLN A 25 10.03 -6.95 -6.93
C GLN A 25 10.90 -6.86 -5.67
N THR A 26 11.15 -5.66 -5.15
CA THR A 26 12.03 -5.43 -4.01
C THR A 26 11.36 -4.61 -2.91
N LYS A 27 11.86 -4.76 -1.67
CA LYS A 27 11.40 -3.95 -0.52
C LYS A 27 11.62 -2.46 -0.73
N GLN A 28 12.72 -2.09 -1.39
CA GLN A 28 13.07 -0.69 -1.59
C GLN A 28 12.10 0.00 -2.54
N ASP A 29 11.62 -0.71 -3.55
CA ASP A 29 10.58 -0.22 -4.45
C ASP A 29 9.23 -0.08 -3.72
N MET A 30 8.91 -1.02 -2.81
CA MET A 30 7.70 -0.94 -2.01
C MET A 30 7.66 0.32 -1.15
N TYR A 31 8.75 0.66 -0.45
CA TYR A 31 8.81 1.88 0.36
C TYR A 31 8.70 3.15 -0.51
N LYS A 32 9.37 3.18 -1.67
CA LYS A 32 9.25 4.30 -2.62
C LYS A 32 7.82 4.46 -3.13
N ALA A 33 7.18 3.36 -3.52
CA ALA A 33 5.79 3.36 -3.98
C ALA A 33 4.83 3.76 -2.85
N ALA A 34 5.03 3.25 -1.63
CA ALA A 34 4.19 3.55 -0.47
C ALA A 34 4.20 5.05 -0.12
N SER A 35 5.34 5.74 -0.25
CA SER A 35 5.42 7.19 -0.01
C SER A 35 4.59 8.00 -1.02
N SER A 36 4.67 7.65 -2.30
CA SER A 36 3.85 8.27 -3.35
C SER A 36 2.36 7.99 -3.14
N LEU A 37 2.04 6.74 -2.81
CA LEU A 37 0.67 6.30 -2.57
C LEU A 37 0.07 6.85 -1.27
N ALA A 38 0.89 7.12 -0.26
CA ALA A 38 0.47 7.67 1.03
C ALA A 38 -0.20 9.04 0.85
N LYS A 39 0.39 9.88 -0.01
CA LYS A 39 -0.20 11.16 -0.39
C LYS A 39 -1.48 10.96 -1.20
N HIS A 40 -1.48 10.02 -2.16
CA HIS A 40 -2.61 9.77 -3.04
C HIS A 40 -3.86 9.23 -2.31
N PHE A 41 -3.67 8.28 -1.39
CA PHE A 41 -4.76 7.67 -0.62
C PHE A 41 -5.09 8.46 0.66
N GLY A 42 -4.27 9.44 1.03
CA GLY A 42 -4.35 10.11 2.32
C GLY A 42 -4.25 9.10 3.46
N ARG A 43 -3.21 8.26 3.44
CA ARG A 43 -2.96 7.22 4.46
C ARG A 43 -1.47 7.18 4.82
N THR A 44 -1.13 6.50 5.91
CA THR A 44 0.26 6.28 6.26
C THR A 44 0.92 5.27 5.31
N GLU A 45 2.22 5.45 5.06
CA GLU A 45 3.04 4.54 4.26
C GLU A 45 2.96 3.10 4.80
N THR A 46 2.98 2.94 6.13
CA THR A 46 2.84 1.65 6.81
C THR A 46 1.54 0.91 6.48
N ALA A 47 0.41 1.63 6.38
CA ALA A 47 -0.87 1.01 6.02
C ALA A 47 -0.90 0.55 4.56
N ILE A 48 -0.17 1.25 3.69
CA ILE A 48 -0.06 0.89 2.28
C ILE A 48 0.89 -0.28 2.10
N CYS A 49 2.07 -0.27 2.74
CA CYS A 49 3.00 -1.40 2.73
C CYS A 49 2.29 -2.68 3.16
N LYS A 50 1.56 -2.65 4.28
CA LYS A 50 0.80 -3.80 4.76
C LYS A 50 -0.23 -4.31 3.75
N LYS A 51 -0.88 -3.41 3.01
CA LYS A 51 -1.83 -3.82 1.95
C LYS A 51 -1.15 -4.33 0.68
N VAL A 52 0.00 -3.79 0.33
CA VAL A 52 0.83 -4.30 -0.77
C VAL A 52 1.34 -5.70 -0.43
N GLU A 53 1.79 -5.92 0.81
CA GLU A 53 2.21 -7.22 1.33
C GLU A 53 1.08 -8.26 1.28
N GLU A 54 -0.11 -7.91 1.81
CA GLU A 54 -1.31 -8.75 1.72
C GLU A 54 -1.69 -9.07 0.26
N ALA A 55 -1.52 -8.11 -0.66
CA ALA A 55 -1.86 -8.27 -2.07
C ALA A 55 -0.87 -9.17 -2.83
N ASN A 56 0.42 -9.11 -2.49
CA ASN A 56 1.47 -9.94 -3.10
C ASN A 56 1.63 -11.31 -2.41
N GLY A 57 0.92 -11.57 -1.31
CA GLY A 57 1.15 -12.76 -0.49
C GLY A 57 2.53 -12.76 0.17
N TRP A 58 3.13 -11.57 0.32
CA TRP A 58 4.43 -11.38 0.95
C TRP A 58 4.22 -11.32 2.46
N PHE A 59 4.06 -12.48 3.08
CA PHE A 59 4.07 -12.62 4.52
C PHE A 59 5.53 -12.61 4.99
N TRP A 60 6.12 -11.41 5.10
CA TRP A 60 7.40 -11.28 5.76
C TRP A 60 7.17 -11.44 7.26
N ALA A 61 7.63 -12.57 7.80
CA ALA A 61 7.77 -12.82 9.24
C ALA A 61 8.76 -11.85 9.88
#